data_AF-A0AAX3NDX6-F1
#
_entry.id   AF-A0AAX3NDX6-F1
#
_cell.length_a   1.000
_cell.length_b   1.000
_cell.length_c   1.000
_cell.angle_alpha   90.00
_cell.angle_beta   90.00
_cell.angle_gamma   90.00
#
_symmetry.space_group_name_H-M   'P 1'
#
loop_
_entity.id
_entity.type
_entity.pdbx_description
1 polymer ?
#
loop_
_entity_poly.entity_id
_entity_poly.type
_entity_poly.pdbx_seq_one_letter_code
_entity_poly.pdbx_strand_id
1 'polypeptide(L)'
;MKRLHPNAPQNVTGVINSDDSIKLEWDSVGKAQAYLTHYSEANHADPKDAKFMGYSETNSWTLQAADVPALKTGDKLYFYVQAYKEKGVGADDVAKAIYLHDGEFTGSAWSTVVILTKE
;
A
#
# COMPACT_ATOMS: atom_id res chain seq x y z
N MET A 1 -12.89 -24.41 -6.60
CA MET A 1 -13.52 -23.06 -6.63
C MET A 1 -12.54 -22.05 -7.22
N LYS A 2 -12.96 -21.23 -8.18
CA LYS A 2 -12.14 -20.15 -8.76
C LYS A 2 -12.22 -18.93 -7.81
N ARG A 3 -11.11 -18.52 -7.19
CA ARG A 3 -11.08 -17.29 -6.37
C ARG A 3 -11.39 -16.08 -7.26
N LEU A 4 -12.33 -15.23 -6.84
CA LEU A 4 -12.75 -14.03 -7.57
C LEU A 4 -11.72 -12.90 -7.47
N HIS A 5 -10.92 -12.85 -6.39
CA HIS A 5 -9.81 -11.93 -6.17
C HIS A 5 -8.46 -12.68 -5.95
N PRO A 6 -7.29 -12.00 -5.96
CA PRO A 6 -6.00 -12.60 -5.60
C PRO A 6 -5.92 -12.98 -4.12
N ASN A 7 -4.80 -13.60 -3.72
CA ASN A 7 -4.46 -13.76 -2.31
C ASN A 7 -3.99 -12.41 -1.73
N ALA A 8 -4.07 -12.25 -0.40
CA ALA A 8 -3.43 -11.12 0.26
C ALA A 8 -1.92 -11.19 0.06
N PRO A 9 -1.23 -10.05 -0.21
CA PRO A 9 0.23 -9.98 -0.17
C PRO A 9 0.78 -10.55 1.15
N GLN A 10 1.88 -11.30 1.05
CA GLN A 10 2.56 -11.92 2.18
C GLN A 10 3.99 -11.40 2.27
N ASN A 11 4.61 -11.57 3.44
CA ASN A 11 5.99 -11.15 3.70
C ASN A 11 6.24 -9.69 3.33
N VAL A 12 5.25 -8.84 3.60
CA VAL A 12 5.37 -7.40 3.37
C VAL A 12 6.37 -6.85 4.38
N THR A 13 7.41 -6.20 3.88
CA THR A 13 8.43 -5.52 4.67
C THR A 13 8.55 -4.07 4.20
N GLY A 14 9.14 -3.23 5.04
CA GLY A 14 9.30 -1.82 4.72
C GLY A 14 10.44 -1.16 5.48
N VAL A 15 10.92 -0.05 4.95
CA VAL A 15 11.96 0.79 5.55
C VAL A 15 11.63 2.26 5.35
N ILE A 16 11.99 3.09 6.33
CA ILE A 16 12.17 4.54 6.15
C ILE A 16 13.63 4.74 5.74
N ASN A 17 13.86 5.26 4.55
CA ASN A 17 15.19 5.50 4.01
C ASN A 17 15.84 6.74 4.66
N SER A 18 17.13 6.95 4.42
CA SER A 18 17.88 8.08 4.96
C SER A 18 17.41 9.45 4.45
N ASP A 19 16.71 9.48 3.32
CA ASP A 19 16.10 10.68 2.74
C ASP A 19 14.64 10.87 3.17
N ASP A 20 14.19 10.12 4.17
CA ASP A 20 12.80 10.04 4.67
C ASP A 20 11.78 9.42 3.72
N SER A 21 12.17 8.99 2.51
CA SER A 21 11.28 8.21 1.65
C SER A 21 10.97 6.84 2.26
N ILE A 22 9.83 6.26 1.92
CA ILE A 22 9.43 4.93 2.41
C ILE A 22 9.44 3.96 1.25
N LYS A 23 10.03 2.78 1.46
CA LYS A 23 9.98 1.68 0.50
C LYS A 23 9.33 0.47 1.15
N LEU A 24 8.34 -0.12 0.47
CA LEU A 24 7.74 -1.40 0.82
C LEU A 24 8.04 -2.44 -0.25
N GLU A 25 8.25 -3.69 0.17
CA GLU A 25 8.45 -4.84 -0.71
C GLU A 25 7.67 -6.05 -0.17
N TRP A 26 7.21 -6.91 -1.07
CA TRP A 26 6.44 -8.11 -0.71
C TRP A 26 6.62 -9.23 -1.73
N ASP A 27 6.13 -10.42 -1.41
CA ASP A 27 6.15 -11.55 -2.34
C ASP A 27 5.18 -11.34 -3.51
N SER A 28 5.59 -11.71 -4.72
CA SER A 28 4.71 -11.64 -5.89
C SER A 28 3.44 -12.48 -5.69
N VAL A 29 2.27 -11.86 -5.90
CA VAL A 29 0.98 -12.52 -5.76
C VAL A 29 0.53 -13.05 -7.12
N GLY A 30 0.33 -14.38 -7.20
CA GLY A 30 -0.15 -15.02 -8.42
C GLY A 30 -1.46 -14.42 -8.93
N LYS A 31 -1.48 -14.07 -10.23
CA LYS A 31 -2.60 -13.41 -10.95
C LYS A 31 -2.87 -11.95 -10.56
N ALA A 32 -2.07 -11.35 -9.67
CA ALA A 32 -2.15 -9.92 -9.44
C ALA A 32 -1.54 -9.17 -10.64
N GLN A 33 -2.19 -8.07 -11.02
CA GLN A 33 -1.69 -7.13 -12.03
C GLN A 33 -1.33 -5.78 -11.43
N ALA A 34 -1.88 -5.45 -10.26
CA ALA A 34 -1.58 -4.26 -9.52
C ALA A 34 -1.75 -4.48 -8.01
N TYR A 35 -1.23 -3.53 -7.24
CA TYR A 35 -1.30 -3.48 -5.80
C TYR A 35 -1.67 -2.07 -5.36
N LEU A 36 -2.47 -1.98 -4.29
CA LEU A 36 -2.71 -0.74 -3.57
C LEU A 36 -2.06 -0.81 -2.20
N THR A 37 -1.33 0.23 -1.83
CA THR A 37 -0.82 0.42 -0.46
C THR A 37 -1.72 1.41 0.26
N HIS A 38 -2.31 1.01 1.38
CA HIS A 38 -3.11 1.86 2.25
C HIS A 38 -2.32 2.31 3.46
N TYR A 39 -2.40 3.59 3.80
CA TYR A 39 -1.77 4.17 4.98
C TYR A 39 -2.49 5.44 5.43
N SER A 40 -2.09 5.97 6.58
CA SER A 40 -2.68 7.12 7.24
C SER A 40 -1.59 8.10 7.68
N GLU A 41 -2.02 9.18 8.33
CA GLU A 41 -1.15 10.04 9.12
C GLU A 41 -0.42 9.27 10.24
N ALA A 42 0.61 9.91 10.79
CA ALA A 42 1.42 9.38 11.88
C ALA A 42 0.59 9.01 13.12
N ASN A 43 0.89 7.85 13.71
CA ASN A 43 0.28 7.29 14.93
C ASN A 43 -1.20 6.87 14.83
N HIS A 44 -1.78 6.85 13.63
CA HIS A 44 -3.12 6.32 13.40
C HIS A 44 -3.09 4.79 13.22
N ALA A 45 -3.34 4.06 14.30
CA ALA A 45 -3.27 2.60 14.31
C ALA A 45 -4.55 1.89 13.82
N ASP A 46 -5.70 2.58 13.80
CA ASP A 46 -6.96 1.98 13.32
C ASP A 46 -6.90 1.85 11.78
N PRO A 47 -7.04 0.63 11.20
CA PRO A 47 -7.04 0.43 9.75
C PRO A 47 -8.07 1.29 9.00
N LYS A 48 -9.16 1.71 9.66
CA LYS A 48 -10.20 2.57 9.05
C LYS A 48 -9.72 4.00 8.77
N ASP A 49 -8.59 4.41 9.37
CA ASP A 49 -7.98 5.71 9.13
C ASP A 49 -7.04 5.70 7.91
N ALA A 50 -6.76 4.54 7.32
CA ALA A 50 -5.84 4.37 6.19
C ALA A 50 -6.44 4.87 4.87
N LYS A 51 -6.57 6.20 4.76
CA LYS A 51 -7.25 6.92 3.66
C LYS A 51 -6.32 7.25 2.50
N PHE A 52 -5.01 7.24 2.70
CA PHE A 52 -4.04 7.45 1.64
C PHE A 52 -3.79 6.16 0.88
N MET A 53 -3.58 6.28 -0.44
CA MET A 53 -3.37 5.16 -1.33
C MET A 53 -2.15 5.38 -2.22
N GLY A 54 -1.33 4.34 -2.32
CA GLY A 54 -0.29 4.20 -3.33
C GLY A 54 -0.67 3.13 -4.35
N TYR A 55 -0.18 3.25 -5.58
CA TYR A 55 -0.38 2.28 -6.66
C TYR A 55 0.96 1.68 -7.10
N SER A 56 0.97 0.39 -7.41
CA SER A 56 2.11 -0.27 -8.07
C SER A 56 1.66 -1.43 -8.96
N GLU A 57 2.36 -1.64 -10.08
CA GLU A 57 2.21 -2.82 -10.94
C GLU A 57 3.26 -3.90 -10.64
N THR A 58 4.18 -3.62 -9.71
CA THR A 58 5.21 -4.55 -9.24
C THR A 58 5.03 -4.85 -7.76
N ASN A 59 5.78 -5.82 -7.24
CA ASN A 59 5.72 -6.23 -5.84
C ASN A 59 6.53 -5.32 -4.90
N SER A 60 6.60 -4.04 -5.23
CA SER A 60 7.27 -2.99 -4.47
C SER A 60 6.57 -1.66 -4.69
N TRP A 61 6.65 -0.78 -3.69
CA TRP A 61 6.11 0.58 -3.77
C TRP A 61 6.98 1.54 -2.98
N THR A 62 7.11 2.77 -3.49
CA THR A 62 7.88 3.84 -2.85
C THR A 62 7.01 5.07 -2.65
N LEU A 63 6.97 5.58 -1.42
CA LEU A 63 6.44 6.89 -1.09
C LEU A 63 7.58 7.89 -1.07
N GLN A 64 7.49 8.93 -1.90
CA GLN A 64 8.51 9.98 -1.94
C GLN A 64 8.51 10.75 -0.62
N ALA A 65 9.69 11.20 -0.18
CA ALA A 65 9.86 11.90 1.10
C ALA A 65 8.93 13.12 1.25
N ALA A 66 8.68 13.84 0.15
CA ALA A 66 7.79 15.00 0.13
C ALA A 66 6.32 14.66 0.44
N ASP A 67 5.92 13.40 0.24
CA ASP A 67 4.56 12.91 0.43
C ASP A 67 4.42 12.08 1.72
N VAL A 68 5.51 11.85 2.45
CA VAL A 68 5.48 11.18 3.75
C VAL A 68 4.84 12.12 4.78
N PRO A 69 3.85 11.65 5.56
CA PRO A 69 3.29 12.43 6.67
C PRO A 69 4.36 13.01 7.57
N ALA A 70 4.15 14.17 8.16
CA ALA A 70 5.14 14.76 9.06
C ALA A 70 5.42 13.83 10.26
N LEU A 71 6.67 13.40 10.42
CA LEU A 71 7.09 12.49 11.49
C LEU A 71 8.02 13.18 12.49
N LYS A 72 7.87 12.83 13.77
CA LYS A 72 8.86 13.04 14.83
C LYS A 72 9.48 11.69 15.21
N THR A 73 10.68 11.72 15.77
CA THR A 73 11.29 10.51 16.37
C THR A 73 10.30 9.83 17.32
N GLY A 74 10.10 8.53 17.12
CA GLY A 74 9.14 7.69 17.84
C GLY A 74 7.76 7.55 17.18
N ASP A 75 7.43 8.40 16.21
CA ASP A 75 6.16 8.29 15.48
C ASP A 75 6.11 7.03 14.62
N LYS A 76 4.90 6.49 14.47
CA LYS A 76 4.65 5.25 13.73
C LYS A 76 3.79 5.47 12.50
N LEU A 77 4.12 4.78 11.43
CA LEU A 77 3.28 4.65 10.25
C LEU A 77 2.83 3.19 10.09
N TYR A 78 1.59 3.02 9.66
CA TYR A 78 0.93 1.73 9.52
C TYR A 78 0.56 1.54 8.05
N PHE A 79 1.08 0.49 7.43
CA PHE A 79 0.87 0.18 6.02
C PHE A 79 0.18 -1.16 5.83
N TYR A 80 -0.70 -1.21 4.84
CA TYR A 80 -1.39 -2.42 4.40
C TYR A 80 -1.30 -2.51 2.89
N VAL A 81 -1.03 -3.70 2.35
CA VAL A 81 -0.98 -3.90 0.90
C VAL A 81 -2.11 -4.81 0.46
N GLN A 82 -2.79 -4.43 -0.61
CA GLN A 82 -3.88 -5.17 -1.24
C GLN A 82 -3.52 -5.48 -2.69
N ALA A 83 -3.89 -6.66 -3.20
CA ALA A 83 -3.60 -7.07 -4.57
C ALA A 83 -4.86 -7.11 -5.43
N TYR A 84 -4.74 -6.70 -6.70
CA TYR A 84 -5.82 -6.63 -7.68
C TYR A 84 -5.48 -7.45 -8.92
N LYS A 85 -6.50 -8.03 -9.59
CA LYS A 85 -6.30 -8.76 -10.86
C LYS A 85 -6.29 -7.84 -12.07
N GLU A 86 -6.68 -6.60 -11.87
CA GLU A 86 -6.83 -5.56 -12.87
C GLU A 86 -5.76 -4.49 -12.66
N LYS A 87 -5.40 -3.81 -13.75
CA LYS A 87 -4.60 -2.60 -13.66
C LYS A 87 -5.51 -1.41 -13.41
N GLY A 88 -4.99 -0.42 -12.69
CA GLY A 88 -5.66 0.86 -12.56
C GLY A 88 -5.64 1.62 -13.88
N VAL A 89 -6.69 2.41 -14.13
CA VAL A 89 -6.78 3.29 -15.29
C VAL A 89 -6.84 4.74 -14.81
N GLY A 90 -5.93 5.57 -15.30
CA GLY A 90 -5.81 6.96 -14.87
C GLY A 90 -4.58 7.66 -15.46
N ALA A 91 -4.57 8.98 -15.38
CA ALA A 91 -3.46 9.81 -15.87
C ALA A 91 -2.19 9.68 -14.99
N ASP A 92 -2.37 9.36 -13.71
CA ASP A 92 -1.33 9.18 -12.71
C ASP A 92 -1.68 8.02 -11.76
N ASP A 93 -0.77 7.72 -10.84
CA ASP A 93 -0.92 6.62 -9.89
C ASP A 93 -2.04 6.84 -8.88
N VAL A 94 -2.38 8.10 -8.55
CA VAL A 94 -3.50 8.44 -7.67
C VAL A 94 -4.83 8.10 -8.37
N ALA A 95 -5.00 8.53 -9.62
CA ALA A 95 -6.18 8.21 -10.42
C ALA A 95 -6.32 6.70 -10.65
N LYS A 96 -5.21 5.99 -10.88
CA LYS A 96 -5.21 4.52 -10.99
C LYS A 96 -5.60 3.83 -9.68
N ALA A 97 -5.14 4.32 -8.54
CA ALA A 97 -5.53 3.80 -7.23
C ALA A 97 -7.02 3.99 -6.99
N ILE A 98 -7.55 5.21 -7.22
CA ILE A 98 -8.98 5.53 -7.09
C ILE A 98 -9.83 4.64 -8.00
N TYR A 99 -9.42 4.42 -9.25
CA TYR A 99 -10.13 3.55 -10.19
C TYR A 99 -10.31 2.12 -9.65
N LEU A 100 -9.28 1.55 -9.02
CA LEU A 100 -9.36 0.21 -8.44
C LEU A 100 -10.12 0.18 -7.10
N HIS A 101 -9.98 1.23 -6.29
CA HIS A 101 -10.58 1.29 -4.95
C HIS A 101 -12.08 1.61 -4.97
N ASP A 102 -12.50 2.62 -5.75
CA ASP A 102 -13.89 3.10 -5.81
C ASP A 102 -14.69 2.43 -6.93
N GLY A 103 -14.02 1.70 -7.83
CA GLY A 103 -14.64 1.00 -8.93
C GLY A 103 -15.34 -0.31 -8.52
N GLU A 104 -15.76 -1.09 -9.51
CA GLU A 104 -16.43 -2.39 -9.31
C GLU A 104 -15.48 -3.54 -8.95
N PHE A 105 -14.19 -3.25 -8.72
CA PHE A 105 -13.15 -4.24 -8.52
C PHE A 105 -13.10 -4.71 -7.07
N THR A 106 -12.86 -6.00 -6.90
CA THR A 106 -12.63 -6.60 -5.58
C THR A 106 -11.16 -6.94 -5.43
N GLY A 107 -10.44 -6.16 -4.62
CA GLY A 107 -9.09 -6.48 -4.19
C GLY A 107 -9.05 -7.72 -3.29
N SER A 108 -7.86 -8.25 -3.04
CA SER A 108 -7.67 -9.29 -2.03
C SER A 108 -7.96 -8.78 -0.62
N ALA A 109 -7.86 -9.64 0.41
CA ALA A 109 -7.77 -9.11 1.76
C ALA A 109 -6.48 -8.28 1.92
N TRP A 110 -6.48 -7.32 2.84
CA TRP A 110 -5.27 -6.59 3.21
C TRP A 110 -4.21 -7.55 3.77
N SER A 111 -2.93 -7.20 3.56
CA SER A 111 -1.81 -7.87 4.21
C SER A 111 -1.89 -7.75 5.74
N THR A 112 -1.04 -8.49 6.44
CA THR A 112 -0.67 -8.11 7.81
C THR A 112 -0.10 -6.69 7.81
N VAL A 113 -0.35 -5.94 8.88
CA VAL A 113 0.15 -4.57 9.01
C VAL A 113 1.68 -4.53 9.02
N VAL A 114 2.26 -3.56 8.31
CA VAL A 114 3.66 -3.18 8.44
C VAL A 114 3.72 -1.91 9.27
N ILE A 115 4.50 -1.92 10.34
CA ILE A 115 4.66 -0.79 11.24
C ILE A 115 6.09 -0.27 11.11
N LEU A 116 6.24 0.96 10.63
CA LEU A 116 7.53 1.64 10.56
C LEU A 116 7.58 2.72 11.63
N THR A 117 8.68 2.79 12.38
CA THR A 117 8.88 3.80 13.43
C THR A 117 9.98 4.75 12.98
N LYS A 118 9.73 6.06 13.07
CA LYS A 118 10.76 7.07 12.81
C LYS A 118 11.80 7.04 13.93
N GLU A 119 13.06 6.90 13.55
CA GLU A 119 14.21 7.08 14.45
C GLU A 119 14.64 8.55 14.54
#